data_AF-A0A3N4HT05-F1
#
_entry.id   AF-A0A3N4HT05-F1
#
_cell.length_a   1.000
_cell.length_b   1.000
_cell.length_c   1.000
_cell.angle_alpha   90.00
_cell.angle_beta   90.00
_cell.angle_gamma   90.00
#
_symmetry.space_group_name_H-M   'P 1'
#
loop_
_entity.id
_entity.type
_entity.pdbx_description
1 polymer ?
#
loop_
_entity_poly.entity_id
_entity_poly.type
_entity_poly.pdbx_seq_one_letter_code
_entity_poly.pdbx_strand_id
1 'polypeptide(L)'
;MGPPANSGAGNSAAGAALRRSPSPGAMMGGVQASDFPSNFSRVRRVSVSAESLAPSTSSEEFTPPVYPKNSEQIQRLKTAISKNFLFTSLDEEQSSQVLGALNEKPIPAAGTRVITQGDVGDFFYVIERGSFDVYVNPAGSIQPGADGMGNKVATMGPGESFGELALMYNAPRAATIISISPQSILWSLDRVTFRRILMENTSKRRKMFEAFLEEVPLFTSLVPYERSKIADALDTKTFDTGDVIIRRGDIGDNFYLLEDGSADVYLQEGEEPVLSYKKGDYFAASVVASSRVKVAYLGKEGFQRLLGPVAEIMRRNDPRKREKKMMRKEQKKT
;
A
#
# COMPACT_ATOMS: atom_id res chain seq x y z
N MET A 1 -4.51 79.62 15.16
CA MET A 1 -3.51 79.45 14.09
C MET A 1 -3.77 78.12 13.43
N GLY A 2 -4.18 78.16 12.15
CA GLY A 2 -4.43 76.96 11.36
C GLY A 2 -3.14 76.23 10.97
N PRO A 3 -3.27 74.96 10.52
CA PRO A 3 -2.20 73.97 10.32
C PRO A 3 -1.61 74.11 8.89
N PRO A 4 -0.68 73.27 8.36
CA PRO A 4 -0.95 71.86 7.98
C PRO A 4 0.28 70.90 8.04
N ALA A 5 0.06 69.58 8.18
CA ALA A 5 0.13 68.52 7.13
C ALA A 5 1.52 68.36 6.48
N ASN A 6 2.01 67.19 6.09
CA ASN A 6 1.46 65.92 5.61
C ASN A 6 2.70 64.97 5.58
N SER A 7 2.72 63.66 5.38
CA SER A 7 1.89 62.72 4.63
C SER A 7 2.51 61.34 4.89
N GLY A 8 1.71 60.33 5.24
CA GLY A 8 1.31 59.30 4.27
C GLY A 8 1.89 57.94 4.70
N ALA A 9 1.30 56.79 4.45
CA ALA A 9 0.04 56.38 3.86
C ALA A 9 -0.18 54.91 4.28
N GLY A 10 -1.41 54.39 4.23
CA GLY A 10 -1.62 52.95 4.33
C GLY A 10 -3.02 52.52 4.74
N ASN A 11 -3.87 52.32 3.72
CA ASN A 11 -5.26 51.91 3.77
C ASN A 11 -5.58 50.56 4.44
N SER A 12 -6.78 50.52 5.02
CA SER A 12 -7.81 49.47 5.01
C SER A 12 -7.49 48.05 5.50
N ALA A 13 -8.19 47.62 6.56
CA ALA A 13 -8.76 46.28 6.61
C ALA A 13 -10.01 46.24 7.49
N ALA A 14 -11.06 45.64 6.95
CA ALA A 14 -12.39 45.53 7.50
C ALA A 14 -12.43 44.73 8.81
N GLY A 15 -13.34 45.12 9.70
CA GLY A 15 -13.63 44.43 10.95
C GLY A 15 -14.17 43.03 10.69
N ALA A 16 -13.43 42.02 11.15
CA ALA A 16 -13.93 40.68 11.42
C ALA A 16 -13.89 40.47 12.94
N ALA A 17 -15.06 40.47 13.55
CA ALA A 17 -15.25 40.20 14.97
C ALA A 17 -14.68 38.82 15.33
N LEU A 18 -13.60 38.79 16.09
CA LEU A 18 -13.06 37.60 16.73
C LEU A 18 -14.11 37.04 17.70
N ARG A 19 -14.75 35.94 17.31
CA ARG A 19 -15.58 35.12 18.19
C ARG A 19 -14.71 34.64 19.35
N ARG A 20 -14.93 35.21 20.54
CA ARG A 20 -14.45 34.65 21.80
C ARG A 20 -14.98 33.23 21.93
N SER A 21 -14.07 32.28 22.15
CA SER A 21 -14.39 30.92 22.58
C SER A 21 -15.21 30.97 23.87
N PRO A 22 -16.30 30.18 24.00
CA PRO A 22 -17.09 30.17 25.22
C PRO A 22 -16.30 29.47 26.33
N SER A 23 -16.27 30.09 27.51
CA SER A 23 -15.79 29.49 28.75
C SER A 23 -16.54 28.18 29.04
N PRO A 24 -15.87 27.11 29.49
CA PRO A 24 -16.51 25.83 29.75
C PRO A 24 -17.27 25.91 31.08
N GLY A 25 -18.50 26.42 31.05
CA GLY A 25 -19.28 26.58 32.27
C GLY A 25 -20.58 27.33 32.09
N ALA A 26 -21.43 26.94 31.13
CA ALA A 26 -22.83 27.35 31.15
C ALA A 26 -23.71 26.40 30.31
N MET A 27 -24.56 25.65 31.02
CA MET A 27 -25.87 25.15 30.60
C MET A 27 -25.94 24.04 29.53
N MET A 28 -25.83 22.79 29.98
CA MET A 28 -26.64 21.69 29.46
C MET A 28 -27.24 20.99 30.69
N GLY A 29 -28.58 20.84 30.69
CA GLY A 29 -29.34 20.27 31.79
C GLY A 29 -28.81 18.90 32.23
N GLY A 30 -28.90 18.65 33.53
CA GLY A 30 -28.30 17.49 34.19
C GLY A 30 -28.80 16.16 33.63
N VAL A 31 -27.94 15.49 32.86
CA VAL A 31 -28.05 14.06 32.60
C VAL A 31 -27.42 13.35 33.80
N GLN A 32 -28.23 12.66 34.59
CA GLN A 32 -27.74 11.92 35.76
C GLN A 32 -26.88 10.73 35.30
N ALA A 33 -25.92 10.34 36.12
CA ALA A 33 -24.98 9.25 35.81
C ALA A 33 -25.67 7.89 35.57
N SER A 34 -26.97 7.76 35.89
CA SER A 34 -27.82 6.59 35.67
C SER A 34 -28.33 6.41 34.24
N ASP A 35 -28.19 7.41 33.36
CA ASP A 35 -28.70 7.34 31.98
C ASP A 35 -27.72 6.72 30.98
N PHE A 36 -26.50 6.39 31.42
CA PHE A 36 -25.50 5.76 30.58
C PHE A 36 -25.37 4.27 30.95
N PRO A 37 -25.32 3.36 29.96
CA PRO A 37 -24.99 1.96 30.21
C PRO A 37 -23.69 1.87 31.03
N SER A 38 -23.62 0.94 31.97
CA SER A 38 -22.47 0.74 32.87
C SER A 38 -21.11 0.59 32.16
N ASN A 39 -21.11 0.29 30.86
CA ASN A 39 -19.92 0.16 30.01
C ASN A 39 -19.64 1.39 29.11
N PHE A 40 -20.31 2.53 29.32
CA PHE A 40 -20.09 3.73 28.53
C PHE A 40 -18.82 4.46 28.97
N SER A 41 -17.71 4.18 28.29
CA SER A 41 -16.46 4.92 28.48
C SER A 41 -16.65 6.39 28.06
N ARG A 42 -16.57 7.31 29.02
CA ARG A 42 -16.61 8.77 28.80
C ARG A 42 -15.32 9.31 28.16
N VAL A 43 -14.36 8.43 27.84
CA VAL A 43 -13.13 8.80 27.14
C VAL A 43 -13.47 9.12 25.69
N ARG A 44 -13.32 10.39 25.31
CA ARG A 44 -13.56 10.85 23.94
C ARG A 44 -12.53 10.19 23.02
N ARG A 45 -13.00 9.47 21.99
CA ARG A 45 -12.14 8.97 20.92
C ARG A 45 -11.49 10.17 20.22
N VAL A 46 -10.16 10.18 20.17
CA VAL A 46 -9.38 11.20 19.47
C VAL A 46 -9.07 10.75 18.05
N SER A 47 -9.07 11.70 17.12
CA SER A 47 -8.63 11.46 15.74
C SER A 47 -7.13 11.22 15.71
N VAL A 48 -6.70 10.23 14.94
CA VAL A 48 -5.29 10.01 14.61
C VAL A 48 -5.09 10.25 13.11
N SER A 49 -3.91 10.73 12.74
CA SER A 49 -3.53 10.95 11.35
C SER A 49 -2.06 10.61 11.17
N ALA A 50 -1.70 10.30 9.94
CA ALA A 50 -0.31 10.11 9.55
C ALA A 50 0.09 11.21 8.55
N GLU A 51 1.37 11.28 8.23
CA GLU A 51 1.90 12.20 7.23
C GLU A 51 1.26 11.91 5.87
N SER A 52 1.03 12.98 5.10
CA SER A 52 0.55 12.86 3.73
C SER A 52 1.67 12.36 2.83
N LEU A 53 1.52 11.14 2.31
CA LEU A 53 2.38 10.61 1.26
C LEU A 53 1.66 10.81 -0.07
N ALA A 54 2.29 11.51 -1.00
CA ALA A 54 1.76 11.73 -2.34
C ALA A 54 2.50 10.82 -3.34
N PRO A 55 2.02 9.57 -3.57
CA PRO A 55 2.73 8.58 -4.37
C PRO A 55 2.83 8.93 -5.87
N SER A 56 2.20 10.02 -6.31
CA SER A 56 2.11 10.45 -7.71
C SER A 56 2.89 11.73 -8.04
N THR A 57 3.33 12.52 -7.05
CA THR A 57 3.95 13.84 -7.28
C THR A 57 5.48 13.83 -7.18
N SER A 58 6.09 12.83 -6.56
CA SER A 58 7.54 12.64 -6.62
C SER A 58 7.91 11.98 -7.94
N SER A 59 8.62 12.71 -8.80
CA SER A 59 9.33 12.20 -9.97
C SER A 59 10.49 11.24 -9.60
N GLU A 60 10.79 11.10 -8.32
CA GLU A 60 11.73 10.13 -7.80
C GLU A 60 11.03 8.79 -7.55
N GLU A 61 11.39 7.80 -8.34
CA GLU A 61 11.03 6.41 -8.12
C GLU A 61 11.65 5.96 -6.80
N PHE A 62 10.83 5.86 -5.75
CA PHE A 62 11.30 5.37 -4.46
C PHE A 62 11.73 3.91 -4.61
N THR A 63 12.96 3.68 -4.19
CA THR A 63 13.55 2.37 -4.04
C THR A 63 13.65 2.10 -2.54
N PRO A 64 12.97 1.07 -2.01
CA PRO A 64 13.13 0.69 -0.61
C PRO A 64 14.61 0.44 -0.31
N PRO A 65 15.14 0.94 0.83
CA PRO A 65 16.51 0.67 1.20
C PRO A 65 16.71 -0.84 1.39
N VAL A 66 17.87 -1.36 0.99
CA VAL A 66 18.21 -2.77 1.14
C VAL A 66 19.46 -2.87 1.99
N TYR A 67 19.31 -3.42 3.18
CA TYR A 67 20.42 -3.70 4.08
C TYR A 67 20.81 -5.18 3.97
N PRO A 68 22.10 -5.49 3.80
CA PRO A 68 22.56 -6.86 3.60
C PRO A 68 22.27 -7.72 4.84
N LYS A 69 21.71 -8.91 4.60
CA LYS A 69 21.37 -9.91 5.62
C LYS A 69 21.67 -11.29 5.07
N ASN A 70 22.09 -12.21 5.93
CA ASN A 70 22.23 -13.60 5.55
C ASN A 70 20.87 -14.32 5.55
N SER A 71 20.81 -15.48 4.90
CA SER A 71 19.57 -16.26 4.76
C SER A 71 18.95 -16.67 6.10
N GLU A 72 19.78 -16.91 7.12
CA GLU A 72 19.35 -17.30 8.46
C GLU A 72 18.66 -16.14 9.21
N GLN A 73 19.25 -14.94 9.13
CA GLN A 73 18.68 -13.69 9.65
C GLN A 73 17.32 -13.39 8.99
N ILE A 74 17.23 -13.56 7.67
CA ILE A 74 15.98 -13.37 6.92
C ILE A 74 14.90 -14.34 7.42
N GLN A 75 15.24 -15.62 7.63
CA GLN A 75 14.30 -16.61 8.14
C GLN A 75 13.83 -16.30 9.57
N ARG A 76 14.74 -15.90 10.45
CA ARG A 76 14.39 -15.46 11.82
C ARG A 76 13.47 -14.25 11.80
N LEU A 77 13.81 -13.23 11.00
CA LEU A 77 13.00 -12.02 10.85
C LEU A 77 11.61 -12.34 10.30
N LYS A 78 11.52 -13.15 9.24
CA LYS A 78 10.26 -13.60 8.65
C LYS A 78 9.37 -14.27 9.70
N THR A 79 9.96 -15.12 10.54
CA THR A 79 9.26 -15.77 11.65
C THR A 79 8.81 -14.77 12.72
N ALA A 80 9.69 -13.85 13.14
CA ALA A 80 9.40 -12.85 14.16
C ALA A 80 8.25 -11.91 13.78
N ILE A 81 8.23 -11.41 12.53
CA ILE A 81 7.21 -10.47 12.07
C ILE A 81 5.89 -11.15 11.67
N SER A 82 5.91 -12.45 11.34
CA SER A 82 4.72 -13.18 10.87
C SER A 82 3.52 -13.17 11.83
N LYS A 83 3.76 -12.97 13.13
CA LYS A 83 2.70 -12.91 14.16
C LYS A 83 2.07 -11.53 14.27
N ASN A 84 2.70 -10.51 13.71
CA ASN A 84 2.25 -9.14 13.83
C ASN A 84 1.24 -8.80 12.73
N PHE A 85 0.09 -8.27 13.13
CA PHE A 85 -1.06 -7.99 12.27
C PHE A 85 -0.75 -7.06 11.08
N LEU A 86 0.30 -6.25 11.18
CA LEU A 86 0.75 -5.39 10.08
C LEU A 86 1.41 -6.16 8.95
N PHE A 87 2.04 -7.30 9.26
CA PHE A 87 2.83 -8.06 8.30
C PHE A 87 2.08 -9.29 7.76
N THR A 88 1.01 -9.72 8.43
CA THR A 88 0.16 -10.84 7.97
C THR A 88 -0.65 -10.51 6.70
N SER A 89 -0.83 -9.24 6.39
CA SER A 89 -1.60 -8.77 5.23
C SER A 89 -0.74 -8.37 4.02
N LEU A 90 0.59 -8.52 4.14
CA LEU A 90 1.53 -8.19 3.06
C LEU A 90 1.57 -9.30 2.02
N ASP A 91 1.65 -8.91 0.74
CA ASP A 91 2.02 -9.85 -0.32
C ASP A 91 3.52 -10.24 -0.23
N GLU A 92 3.94 -11.22 -1.03
CA GLU A 92 5.30 -11.74 -1.00
C GLU A 92 6.36 -10.69 -1.39
N GLU A 93 6.03 -9.79 -2.32
CA GLU A 93 6.92 -8.71 -2.76
C GLU A 93 7.09 -7.67 -1.67
N GLN A 94 6.00 -7.19 -1.09
CA GLN A 94 5.98 -6.25 0.03
C GLN A 94 6.71 -6.84 1.24
N SER A 95 6.46 -8.11 1.56
CA SER A 95 7.14 -8.82 2.65
C SER A 95 8.65 -8.83 2.41
N SER A 96 9.10 -9.14 1.20
CA SER A 96 10.51 -9.12 0.82
C SER A 96 11.13 -7.73 0.93
N GLN A 97 10.44 -6.69 0.42
CA GLN A 97 10.88 -5.29 0.50
C GLN A 97 11.01 -4.81 1.95
N VAL A 98 10.04 -5.13 2.81
CA VAL A 98 10.08 -4.84 4.25
C VAL A 98 11.26 -5.52 4.93
N LEU A 99 11.47 -6.82 4.66
CA LEU A 99 12.59 -7.57 5.22
C LEU A 99 13.95 -7.00 4.76
N GLY A 100 14.02 -6.54 3.50
CA GLY A 100 15.17 -5.83 2.95
C GLY A 100 15.44 -4.50 3.67
N ALA A 101 14.40 -3.75 3.98
CA ALA A 101 14.46 -2.42 4.59
C ALA A 101 14.76 -2.40 6.10
N LEU A 102 14.66 -3.53 6.79
CA LEU A 102 15.06 -3.62 8.19
C LEU A 102 16.56 -3.35 8.35
N ASN A 103 16.92 -2.31 9.09
CA ASN A 103 18.31 -1.94 9.36
C ASN A 103 18.77 -2.43 10.73
N GLU A 104 20.00 -2.94 10.82
CA GLU A 104 20.58 -3.35 12.09
C GLU A 104 20.88 -2.13 12.97
N LYS A 105 20.49 -2.19 14.24
CA LYS A 105 20.71 -1.16 15.25
C LYS A 105 21.36 -1.79 16.49
N PRO A 106 22.69 -1.73 16.61
CA PRO A 106 23.41 -2.20 17.78
C PRO A 106 23.09 -1.33 19.01
N ILE A 107 22.93 -1.97 20.16
CA ILE A 107 22.74 -1.35 21.48
C ILE A 107 23.88 -1.80 22.39
N PRO A 108 24.99 -1.03 22.48
CA PRO A 108 26.21 -1.48 23.14
C PRO A 108 26.06 -1.68 24.65
N ALA A 109 25.32 -0.82 25.33
CA ALA A 109 25.21 -0.80 26.78
C ALA A 109 23.85 -1.31 27.27
N ALA A 110 23.87 -2.01 28.41
CA ALA A 110 22.68 -2.24 29.22
C ALA A 110 22.16 -0.91 29.81
N GLY A 111 20.87 -0.83 30.11
CA GLY A 111 20.19 0.36 30.61
C GLY A 111 19.87 1.40 29.51
N THR A 112 20.13 1.10 28.24
CA THR A 112 19.84 2.01 27.13
C THR A 112 18.33 2.07 26.90
N ARG A 113 17.75 3.26 26.96
CA ARG A 113 16.33 3.48 26.64
C ARG A 113 16.16 3.55 25.12
N VAL A 114 15.53 2.55 24.55
CA VAL A 114 15.27 2.47 23.10
C VAL A 114 14.01 3.26 22.73
N ILE A 115 13.01 3.20 23.61
CA ILE A 115 11.75 3.92 23.48
C ILE A 115 11.42 4.54 24.83
N THR A 116 10.89 5.75 24.80
CA THR A 116 10.35 6.46 25.96
C THR A 116 8.85 6.64 25.77
N GLN A 117 8.06 6.30 26.81
CA GLN A 117 6.61 6.47 26.77
C GLN A 117 6.22 7.94 26.64
N GLY A 118 5.26 8.24 25.78
CA GLY A 118 4.77 9.58 25.48
C GLY A 118 5.50 10.27 24.31
N ASP A 119 6.70 9.79 23.95
CA ASP A 119 7.44 10.34 22.81
C ASP A 119 6.75 10.02 21.48
N VAL A 120 7.05 10.82 20.47
CA VAL A 120 6.66 10.53 19.09
C VAL A 120 7.43 9.29 18.63
N GLY A 121 6.70 8.31 18.10
CA GLY A 121 7.30 7.05 17.68
C GLY A 121 7.37 6.92 16.17
N ASP A 122 8.57 6.81 15.60
CA ASP A 122 8.73 6.69 14.13
C ASP A 122 9.28 5.34 13.65
N PHE A 123 9.64 4.46 14.59
CA PHE A 123 10.29 3.20 14.28
C PHE A 123 9.56 1.99 14.89
N PHE A 124 9.60 0.89 14.17
CA PHE A 124 9.32 -0.46 14.65
C PHE A 124 10.63 -1.20 14.88
N TYR A 125 10.67 -2.05 15.90
CA TYR A 125 11.86 -2.82 16.24
C TYR A 125 11.57 -4.30 16.40
N VAL A 126 12.51 -5.15 15.97
CA VAL A 126 12.53 -6.60 16.22
C VAL A 126 13.81 -6.94 16.97
N ILE A 127 13.71 -7.75 18.01
CA ILE A 127 14.88 -8.14 18.82
C ILE A 127 15.61 -9.28 18.12
N GLU A 128 16.84 -9.03 17.67
CA GLU A 128 17.75 -10.08 17.15
C GLU A 128 18.51 -10.74 18.30
N ARG A 129 19.03 -9.92 19.24
CA ARG A 129 19.84 -10.40 20.37
C ARG A 129 19.65 -9.50 21.58
N GLY A 130 19.68 -10.12 22.76
CA GLY A 130 19.57 -9.42 24.05
C GLY A 130 18.17 -9.52 24.64
N SER A 131 17.95 -8.82 25.76
CA SER A 131 16.67 -8.77 26.46
C SER A 131 16.31 -7.34 26.82
N PHE A 132 15.02 -7.03 26.82
CA PHE A 132 14.50 -5.68 27.00
C PHE A 132 13.34 -5.67 27.98
N ASP A 133 13.34 -4.73 28.93
CA ASP A 133 12.23 -4.55 29.86
C ASP A 133 11.27 -3.49 29.36
N VAL A 134 9.98 -3.76 29.55
CA VAL A 134 8.86 -2.90 29.17
C VAL A 134 8.29 -2.27 30.43
N TYR A 135 8.21 -0.94 30.46
CA TYR A 135 7.63 -0.18 31.55
C TYR A 135 6.47 0.68 31.06
N VAL A 136 5.40 0.73 31.84
CA VAL A 136 4.21 1.53 31.53
C VAL A 136 3.82 2.34 32.74
N ASN A 137 3.74 3.66 32.55
CA ASN A 137 3.14 4.59 33.48
C ASN A 137 1.66 4.80 33.09
N PRO A 138 0.69 4.62 34.02
CA PRO A 138 -0.73 4.87 33.78
C PRO A 138 -1.06 6.30 33.34
N ALA A 139 -0.19 7.29 33.63
CA ALA A 139 -0.34 8.67 33.19
C ALA A 139 -0.16 8.85 31.67
N GLY A 140 0.33 7.84 30.94
CA GLY A 140 0.55 7.90 29.50
C GLY A 140 1.89 8.53 29.07
N SER A 141 2.70 8.99 30.02
CA SER A 141 4.04 9.55 29.80
C SER A 141 4.93 9.29 31.02
N ILE A 142 6.25 9.43 30.84
CA ILE A 142 7.18 9.45 31.98
C ILE A 142 6.85 10.66 32.88
N GLN A 143 6.86 10.44 34.20
CA GLN A 143 6.67 11.46 35.23
C GLN A 143 7.99 11.75 35.96
N PRO A 144 8.13 12.90 36.65
CA PRO A 144 9.26 13.14 37.55
C PRO A 144 9.25 12.18 38.76
N GLY A 145 10.44 11.88 39.31
CA GLY A 145 10.61 11.05 40.52
C GLY A 145 11.09 9.62 40.24
N ALA A 146 11.36 8.87 41.31
CA ALA A 146 11.92 7.52 41.23
C ALA A 146 11.00 6.53 40.48
N ASP A 147 9.68 6.65 40.68
CA ASP A 147 8.66 5.79 40.06
C ASP A 147 8.12 6.38 38.74
N GLY A 148 8.78 7.40 38.22
CA GLY A 148 8.35 8.17 37.06
C GLY A 148 8.15 7.34 35.78
N MET A 149 8.87 6.22 35.66
CA MET A 149 8.78 5.30 34.53
C MET A 149 7.55 4.38 34.58
N GLY A 150 6.90 4.27 35.75
CA GLY A 150 5.82 3.33 35.98
C GLY A 150 6.29 1.91 36.26
N ASN A 151 5.37 0.96 36.14
CA ASN A 151 5.60 -0.44 36.51
C ASN A 151 6.20 -1.22 35.34
N LYS A 152 7.10 -2.15 35.65
CA LYS A 152 7.55 -3.17 34.70
C LYS A 152 6.37 -4.09 34.38
N VAL A 153 6.01 -4.20 33.11
CA VAL A 153 4.87 -5.02 32.64
C VAL A 153 5.31 -6.30 31.93
N ALA A 154 6.50 -6.31 31.32
CA ALA A 154 7.03 -7.46 30.59
C ALA A 154 8.56 -7.41 30.45
N THR A 155 9.13 -8.56 30.11
CA THR A 155 10.50 -8.71 29.60
C THR A 155 10.40 -9.34 28.22
N MET A 156 11.10 -8.79 27.23
CA MET A 156 11.09 -9.26 25.84
C MET A 156 12.46 -9.79 25.43
N GLY A 157 12.48 -10.81 24.58
CA GLY A 157 13.69 -11.47 24.08
C GLY A 157 13.73 -11.63 22.55
N PRO A 158 14.72 -12.38 22.04
CA PRO A 158 14.90 -12.58 20.61
C PRO A 158 13.66 -13.13 19.90
N GLY A 159 13.33 -12.57 18.74
CA GLY A 159 12.16 -12.92 17.95
C GLY A 159 10.88 -12.16 18.34
N GLU A 160 10.89 -11.40 19.43
CA GLU A 160 9.79 -10.49 19.78
C GLU A 160 10.00 -9.10 19.16
N SER A 161 8.92 -8.34 19.04
CA SER A 161 8.92 -7.04 18.38
C SER A 161 8.09 -6.02 19.15
N PHE A 162 8.40 -4.74 18.99
CA PHE A 162 7.71 -3.66 19.67
C PHE A 162 7.69 -2.37 18.83
N GLY A 163 6.68 -1.53 19.10
CA GLY A 163 6.56 -0.22 18.45
C GLY A 163 5.87 -0.28 17.10
N GLU A 164 5.08 -1.30 16.84
CA GLU A 164 4.33 -1.52 15.60
C GLU A 164 3.25 -0.45 15.36
N LEU A 165 2.61 0.05 16.42
CA LEU A 165 1.59 1.10 16.32
C LEU A 165 2.15 2.39 15.69
N ALA A 166 3.44 2.66 15.88
CA ALA A 166 4.13 3.79 15.28
C ALA A 166 4.22 3.69 13.76
N LEU A 167 4.06 2.51 13.15
CA LEU A 167 4.04 2.38 11.69
C LEU A 167 2.71 2.85 11.08
N MET A 168 1.62 2.79 11.84
CA MET A 168 0.27 3.05 11.32
C MET A 168 -0.15 4.52 11.42
N TYR A 169 0.14 5.18 12.53
CA TYR A 169 -0.28 6.56 12.75
C TYR A 169 0.75 7.30 13.60
N ASN A 170 0.66 8.63 13.57
CA ASN A 170 1.40 9.45 14.50
C ASN A 170 0.76 9.36 15.90
N ALA A 171 1.16 8.35 16.66
CA ALA A 171 0.68 8.08 18.01
C ALA A 171 1.85 8.12 19.02
N PRO A 172 1.62 8.68 20.23
CA PRO A 172 2.60 8.60 21.31
C PRO A 172 2.95 7.15 21.65
N ARG A 173 4.22 6.92 22.03
CA ARG A 173 4.67 5.62 22.51
C ARG A 173 3.92 5.20 23.77
N ALA A 174 3.37 4.00 23.78
CA ALA A 174 2.56 3.49 24.89
C ALA A 174 3.38 2.97 26.09
N ALA A 175 4.68 2.71 25.89
CA ALA A 175 5.56 2.15 26.90
C ALA A 175 7.00 2.65 26.72
N THR A 176 7.79 2.55 27.80
CA THR A 176 9.24 2.75 27.80
C THR A 176 9.92 1.39 27.66
N ILE A 177 10.93 1.28 26.79
CA ILE A 177 11.65 0.04 26.51
C ILE A 177 13.14 0.23 26.81
N ILE A 178 13.71 -0.63 27.65
CA ILE A 178 15.10 -0.50 28.14
C ILE A 178 15.88 -1.80 27.92
N SER A 179 17.11 -1.70 27.40
CA SER A 179 17.99 -2.86 27.28
C SER A 179 18.44 -3.37 28.66
N ILE A 180 18.39 -4.68 28.85
CA ILE A 180 18.90 -5.34 30.07
C ILE A 180 20.30 -5.87 29.80
N SER A 181 20.49 -6.47 28.62
CA SER A 181 21.74 -7.08 28.23
C SER A 181 22.65 -6.06 27.50
N PRO A 182 23.95 -6.03 27.78
CA PRO A 182 24.89 -5.32 26.94
C PRO A 182 24.98 -5.98 25.56
N GLN A 183 25.48 -5.25 24.56
CA GLN A 183 25.67 -5.74 23.19
C GLN A 183 24.40 -6.35 22.57
N SER A 184 23.24 -5.75 22.85
CA SER A 184 21.97 -6.15 22.23
C SER A 184 21.93 -5.71 20.77
N ILE A 185 21.16 -6.41 19.93
CA ILE A 185 20.95 -6.06 18.52
C ILE A 185 19.45 -6.00 18.25
N LEU A 186 19.03 -4.91 17.62
CA LEU A 186 17.69 -4.73 17.11
C LEU A 186 17.72 -4.63 15.58
N TRP A 187 16.68 -5.09 14.93
CA TRP A 187 16.32 -4.63 13.59
C TRP A 187 15.35 -3.47 13.72
N SER A 188 15.50 -2.44 12.89
CA SER A 188 14.67 -1.23 12.92
C SER A 188 14.10 -0.92 11.55
N LEU A 189 12.84 -0.51 11.51
CA LEU A 189 12.13 -0.06 10.31
C LEU A 189 11.41 1.24 10.61
N ASP A 190 11.60 2.26 9.78
CA ASP A 190 10.91 3.53 9.94
C ASP A 190 9.51 3.53 9.30
N ARG A 191 8.64 4.36 9.86
CA ARG A 191 7.25 4.54 9.42
C ARG A 191 7.15 4.92 7.95
N VAL A 192 7.98 5.85 7.48
CA VAL A 192 7.89 6.41 6.12
C VAL A 192 8.19 5.32 5.10
N THR A 193 9.28 4.58 5.29
CA THR A 193 9.67 3.45 4.46
C THR A 193 8.59 2.37 4.44
N PHE A 194 8.07 1.96 5.59
CA PHE A 194 7.00 0.96 5.66
C PHE A 194 5.74 1.40 4.88
N ARG A 195 5.29 2.64 5.08
CA ARG A 195 4.11 3.17 4.37
C ARG A 195 4.35 3.31 2.86
N ARG A 196 5.55 3.71 2.44
CA ARG A 196 5.88 3.81 1.01
C ARG A 196 5.87 2.44 0.34
N ILE A 197 6.46 1.41 0.98
CA ILE A 197 6.40 0.03 0.50
C ILE A 197 4.94 -0.43 0.31
N LEU A 198 4.06 -0.12 1.27
CA LEU A 198 2.64 -0.46 1.18
C LEU A 198 1.91 0.29 0.05
N MET A 199 2.18 1.59 -0.10
CA MET A 199 1.42 2.46 -1.02
C MET A 199 1.91 2.37 -2.48
N GLU A 200 3.18 2.05 -2.71
CA GLU A 200 3.76 2.12 -4.04
C GLU A 200 3.44 0.94 -4.92
N ASN A 201 3.16 -0.25 -4.36
CA ASN A 201 2.81 -1.39 -5.19
C ASN A 201 1.55 -1.07 -6.03
N THR A 202 0.52 -0.47 -5.43
CA THR A 202 -0.70 -0.09 -6.16
C THR A 202 -0.45 1.00 -7.21
N SER A 203 0.34 2.03 -6.92
CA SER A 203 0.61 3.13 -7.86
C SER A 203 1.50 2.69 -9.03
N LYS A 204 2.57 1.93 -8.74
CA LYS A 204 3.47 1.36 -9.76
C LYS A 204 2.72 0.34 -10.62
N ARG A 205 1.93 -0.55 -10.01
CA ARG A 205 1.07 -1.51 -10.73
C ARG A 205 0.06 -0.78 -11.63
N ARG A 206 -0.59 0.27 -11.13
CA ARG A 206 -1.51 1.10 -11.93
C ARG A 206 -0.80 1.75 -13.11
N LYS A 207 0.35 2.40 -12.91
CA LYS A 207 1.13 3.02 -13.99
C LYS A 207 1.60 2.00 -15.03
N MET A 208 2.08 0.84 -14.58
CA MET A 208 2.48 -0.27 -15.45
C MET A 208 1.30 -0.75 -16.30
N PHE A 209 0.14 -0.98 -15.70
CA PHE A 209 -1.05 -1.39 -16.43
C PHE A 209 -1.58 -0.30 -17.35
N GLU A 210 -1.57 0.97 -16.95
CA GLU A 210 -1.96 2.08 -17.84
C GLU A 210 -1.06 2.14 -19.08
N ALA A 211 0.26 2.07 -18.90
CA ALA A 211 1.22 2.03 -20.01
C ALA A 211 1.03 0.79 -20.90
N PHE A 212 0.80 -0.38 -20.30
CA PHE A 212 0.51 -1.60 -21.05
C PHE A 212 -0.82 -1.51 -21.82
N LEU A 213 -1.89 -0.99 -21.20
CA LEU A 213 -3.19 -0.82 -21.84
C LEU A 213 -3.16 0.21 -22.97
N GLU A 214 -2.22 1.16 -22.96
CA GLU A 214 -1.96 2.07 -24.07
C GLU A 214 -1.34 1.36 -25.30
N GLU A 215 -0.51 0.34 -25.08
CA GLU A 215 0.06 -0.48 -26.16
C GLU A 215 -0.97 -1.43 -26.79
N VAL A 216 -1.99 -1.84 -26.03
CA VAL A 216 -3.00 -2.83 -26.47
C VAL A 216 -3.95 -2.21 -27.51
N PRO A 217 -3.95 -2.70 -28.77
CA PRO A 217 -4.77 -2.12 -29.85
C PRO A 217 -6.28 -2.09 -29.54
N LEU A 218 -6.76 -3.07 -28.78
CA LEU A 218 -8.16 -3.18 -28.38
C LEU A 218 -8.65 -1.97 -27.56
N PHE A 219 -7.78 -1.35 -26.77
CA PHE A 219 -8.11 -0.29 -25.81
C PHE A 219 -7.73 1.13 -26.28
N THR A 220 -7.23 1.27 -27.50
CA THR A 220 -6.89 2.57 -28.10
C THR A 220 -8.04 3.57 -28.16
N SER A 221 -9.29 3.10 -28.16
CA SER A 221 -10.48 3.96 -28.17
C SER A 221 -10.94 4.42 -26.78
N LEU A 222 -10.34 3.90 -25.70
CA LEU A 222 -10.71 4.24 -24.33
C LEU A 222 -10.06 5.56 -23.90
N VAL A 223 -10.82 6.40 -23.20
CA VAL A 223 -10.27 7.63 -22.61
C VAL A 223 -9.40 7.30 -21.38
N PRO A 224 -8.45 8.17 -20.97
CA PRO A 224 -7.53 7.87 -19.87
C PRO A 224 -8.22 7.40 -18.58
N TYR A 225 -9.31 8.05 -18.17
CA TYR A 225 -10.07 7.65 -16.98
C TYR A 225 -10.72 6.26 -17.08
N GLU A 226 -11.14 5.84 -18.28
CA GLU A 226 -11.66 4.48 -18.50
C GLU A 226 -10.54 3.44 -18.41
N ARG A 227 -9.35 3.76 -18.96
CA ARG A 227 -8.17 2.89 -18.82
C ARG A 227 -7.74 2.74 -17.36
N SER A 228 -7.73 3.82 -16.58
CA SER A 228 -7.39 3.77 -15.14
C SER A 228 -8.32 2.83 -14.36
N LYS A 229 -9.63 2.82 -14.67
CA LYS A 229 -10.58 1.89 -14.06
C LYS A 229 -10.27 0.42 -14.36
N ILE A 230 -9.80 0.12 -15.57
CA ILE A 230 -9.40 -1.24 -15.95
C ILE A 230 -8.10 -1.60 -15.24
N ALA A 231 -7.11 -0.71 -15.27
CA ALA A 231 -5.83 -0.89 -14.59
C ALA A 231 -6.02 -1.21 -13.08
N ASP A 232 -7.01 -0.58 -12.44
CA ASP A 232 -7.36 -0.85 -11.04
C ASP A 232 -8.00 -2.21 -10.79
N ALA A 233 -8.59 -2.83 -11.82
CA ALA A 233 -9.29 -4.10 -11.71
C ALA A 233 -8.51 -5.29 -12.28
N LEU A 234 -7.40 -5.04 -12.99
CA LEU A 234 -6.54 -6.08 -13.52
C LEU A 234 -5.72 -6.74 -12.40
N ASP A 235 -5.68 -8.06 -12.46
CA ASP A 235 -4.75 -8.88 -11.68
C ASP A 235 -3.77 -9.59 -12.61
N THR A 236 -2.61 -9.96 -12.07
CA THR A 236 -1.56 -10.66 -12.82
C THR A 236 -1.57 -12.14 -12.47
N LYS A 237 -1.29 -12.99 -13.46
CA LYS A 237 -0.98 -14.41 -13.25
C LYS A 237 0.20 -14.84 -14.11
N THR A 238 1.03 -15.73 -13.60
CA THR A 238 2.15 -16.34 -14.33
C THR A 238 1.90 -17.81 -14.60
N PHE A 239 2.40 -18.29 -15.72
CA PHE A 239 2.32 -19.67 -16.19
C PHE A 239 3.70 -20.11 -16.67
N ASP A 240 4.05 -21.36 -16.42
CA ASP A 240 5.28 -21.97 -16.92
C ASP A 240 5.08 -22.53 -18.33
N THR A 241 6.18 -22.78 -19.04
CA THR A 241 6.13 -23.33 -20.40
C THR A 241 5.37 -24.67 -20.42
N GLY A 242 4.38 -24.78 -21.31
CA GLY A 242 3.52 -25.96 -21.44
C GLY A 242 2.23 -25.90 -20.62
N ASP A 243 2.07 -24.91 -19.73
CA ASP A 243 0.85 -24.77 -18.94
C ASP A 243 -0.35 -24.40 -19.81
N VAL A 244 -1.49 -25.04 -19.57
CA VAL A 244 -2.75 -24.68 -20.21
C VAL A 244 -3.36 -23.49 -19.49
N ILE A 245 -3.41 -22.34 -20.17
CA ILE A 245 -3.94 -21.08 -19.62
C ILE A 245 -5.48 -21.09 -19.58
N ILE A 246 -6.10 -21.57 -20.67
CA ILE A 246 -7.56 -21.75 -20.79
C ILE A 246 -7.81 -23.11 -21.44
N ARG A 247 -8.69 -23.95 -20.86
CA ARG A 247 -9.09 -25.21 -21.51
C ARG A 247 -10.35 -25.01 -22.34
N ARG A 248 -10.46 -25.79 -23.42
CA ARG A 248 -11.63 -25.77 -24.31
C ARG A 248 -12.84 -26.32 -23.54
N GLY A 249 -13.90 -25.53 -23.46
CA GLY A 249 -15.12 -25.91 -22.76
C GLY A 249 -15.18 -25.51 -21.29
N ASP A 250 -14.11 -24.91 -20.75
CA ASP A 250 -14.21 -24.22 -19.47
C ASP A 250 -15.21 -23.06 -19.59
N ILE A 251 -15.97 -22.83 -18.52
CA ILE A 251 -16.80 -21.64 -18.40
C ILE A 251 -15.84 -20.46 -18.19
N GLY A 252 -15.29 -19.98 -19.31
CA GLY A 252 -14.29 -18.92 -19.34
C GLY A 252 -14.96 -17.58 -19.08
N ASP A 253 -15.01 -17.19 -17.81
CA ASP A 253 -15.44 -15.85 -17.41
C ASP A 253 -14.28 -14.87 -17.29
N ASN A 254 -13.05 -15.25 -17.64
CA ASN A 254 -11.89 -14.37 -17.56
C ASN A 254 -11.40 -13.96 -18.95
N PHE A 255 -11.09 -12.67 -19.09
CA PHE A 255 -10.42 -12.09 -20.24
C PHE A 255 -8.94 -11.91 -19.90
N TYR A 256 -8.04 -12.38 -20.77
CA TYR A 256 -6.59 -12.34 -20.55
C TYR A 256 -5.90 -11.47 -21.60
N LEU A 257 -4.87 -10.75 -21.16
CA LEU A 257 -3.96 -9.92 -21.94
C LEU A 257 -2.54 -10.44 -21.72
N LEU A 258 -1.79 -10.68 -22.79
CA LEU A 258 -0.42 -11.16 -22.68
C LEU A 258 0.52 -10.00 -22.36
N GLU A 259 1.06 -9.96 -21.12
CA GLU A 259 2.02 -8.94 -20.68
C GLU A 259 3.45 -9.28 -21.13
N ASP A 260 3.82 -10.55 -21.03
CA ASP A 260 5.15 -11.05 -21.36
C ASP A 260 5.10 -12.54 -21.75
N GLY A 261 6.06 -12.95 -22.59
CA GLY A 261 6.14 -14.29 -23.16
C GLY A 261 5.31 -14.50 -24.43
N SER A 262 5.15 -15.77 -24.80
CA SER A 262 4.40 -16.24 -25.98
C SER A 262 3.45 -17.38 -25.60
N ALA A 263 2.29 -17.42 -26.26
CA ALA A 263 1.28 -18.44 -26.01
C ALA A 263 0.60 -18.87 -27.30
N ASP A 264 0.27 -20.15 -27.42
CA ASP A 264 -0.21 -20.76 -28.66
C ASP A 264 -1.59 -21.40 -28.50
N VAL A 265 -2.36 -21.37 -29.59
CA VAL A 265 -3.68 -22.01 -29.70
C VAL A 265 -3.57 -23.29 -30.51
N TYR A 266 -4.05 -24.38 -29.94
CA TYR A 266 -4.14 -25.69 -30.60
C TYR A 266 -5.61 -26.08 -30.81
N LEU A 267 -5.96 -26.56 -32.01
CA LEU A 267 -7.30 -27.10 -32.29
C LEU A 267 -7.46 -28.54 -31.76
N GLN A 268 -6.38 -29.32 -31.80
CA GLN A 268 -6.25 -30.67 -31.25
C GLN A 268 -4.86 -30.88 -30.62
N GLU A 269 -4.76 -31.77 -29.63
CA GLU A 269 -3.47 -32.14 -29.03
C GLU A 269 -2.56 -32.83 -30.07
N GLY A 270 -1.34 -32.30 -30.25
CA GLY A 270 -0.34 -32.85 -31.18
C GLY A 270 -0.32 -32.25 -32.59
N GLU A 271 -1.18 -31.25 -32.88
CA GLU A 271 -1.15 -30.49 -34.14
C GLU A 271 -0.25 -29.25 -34.05
N GLU A 272 0.07 -28.64 -35.21
CA GLU A 272 0.75 -27.35 -35.26
C GLU A 272 -0.12 -26.22 -34.67
N PRO A 273 0.50 -25.19 -34.07
CA PRO A 273 -0.22 -24.07 -33.50
C PRO A 273 -0.99 -23.31 -34.59
N VAL A 274 -2.28 -23.08 -34.35
CA VAL A 274 -3.19 -22.40 -35.27
C VAL A 274 -3.01 -20.89 -35.21
N LEU A 275 -2.65 -20.40 -34.03
CA LEU A 275 -2.39 -18.99 -33.77
C LEU A 275 -1.40 -18.86 -32.63
N SER A 276 -0.44 -17.96 -32.79
CA SER A 276 0.52 -17.57 -31.76
C SER A 276 0.22 -16.15 -31.29
N TYR A 277 0.20 -15.97 -29.98
CA TYR A 277 0.02 -14.68 -29.31
C TYR A 277 1.35 -14.16 -28.79
N LYS A 278 1.52 -12.85 -28.90
CA LYS A 278 2.66 -12.09 -28.38
C LYS A 278 2.18 -10.98 -27.45
N LYS A 279 3.13 -10.31 -26.79
CA LYS A 279 2.85 -9.18 -25.90
C LYS A 279 1.86 -8.19 -26.54
N GLY A 280 0.82 -7.84 -25.78
CA GLY A 280 -0.25 -6.92 -26.18
C GLY A 280 -1.45 -7.60 -26.85
N ASP A 281 -1.33 -8.87 -27.21
CA ASP A 281 -2.47 -9.66 -27.68
C ASP A 281 -3.38 -10.06 -26.52
N TYR A 282 -4.62 -10.40 -26.85
CA TYR A 282 -5.63 -10.83 -25.89
C TYR A 282 -6.26 -12.14 -26.33
N PHE A 283 -6.75 -12.91 -25.37
CA PHE A 283 -7.46 -14.16 -25.64
C PHE A 283 -8.50 -14.47 -24.55
N ALA A 284 -9.52 -15.22 -24.97
CA ALA A 284 -10.63 -15.68 -24.13
C ALA A 284 -11.08 -17.10 -24.52
N ALA A 285 -10.23 -17.84 -25.24
CA ALA A 285 -10.46 -19.20 -25.70
C ALA A 285 -9.20 -20.03 -25.41
N SER A 286 -9.20 -21.31 -25.77
CA SER A 286 -8.13 -22.25 -25.39
C SER A 286 -6.75 -21.78 -25.80
N VAL A 287 -5.83 -21.68 -24.83
CA VAL A 287 -4.44 -21.24 -25.04
C VAL A 287 -3.51 -22.05 -24.13
N VAL A 288 -2.33 -22.39 -24.64
CA VAL A 288 -1.23 -23.02 -23.91
C VAL A 288 -0.02 -22.09 -23.94
N ALA A 289 0.71 -21.98 -22.84
CA ALA A 289 1.92 -21.18 -22.75
C ALA A 289 3.07 -21.85 -23.52
N SER A 290 3.66 -21.16 -24.50
CA SER A 290 4.82 -21.68 -25.27
C SER A 290 6.17 -21.20 -24.73
N SER A 291 6.14 -20.19 -23.85
CA SER A 291 7.23 -19.83 -22.96
C SER A 291 6.71 -19.70 -21.53
N ARG A 292 7.57 -19.28 -20.60
CA ARG A 292 7.08 -18.67 -19.36
C ARG A 292 6.28 -17.43 -19.73
N VAL A 293 5.04 -17.36 -19.26
CA VAL A 293 4.06 -16.34 -19.67
C VAL A 293 3.57 -15.58 -18.45
N LYS A 294 3.45 -14.27 -18.61
CA LYS A 294 2.78 -13.38 -17.66
C LYS A 294 1.56 -12.78 -18.33
N VAL A 295 0.40 -12.87 -17.69
CA VAL A 295 -0.86 -12.32 -18.19
C VAL A 295 -1.50 -11.38 -17.18
N ALA A 296 -2.10 -10.31 -17.69
CA ALA A 296 -3.08 -9.52 -16.95
C ALA A 296 -4.45 -10.11 -17.25
N TYR A 297 -5.30 -10.29 -16.24
CA TYR A 297 -6.64 -10.82 -16.44
C TYR A 297 -7.71 -10.04 -15.68
N LEU A 298 -8.91 -10.02 -16.26
CA LEU A 298 -10.08 -9.38 -15.70
C LEU A 298 -11.29 -10.30 -15.85
N GLY A 299 -12.02 -10.50 -14.76
CA GLY A 299 -13.29 -11.24 -14.77
C GLY A 299 -14.36 -10.50 -15.57
N LYS A 300 -15.23 -11.24 -16.25
CA LYS A 300 -16.28 -10.78 -17.16
C LYS A 300 -17.30 -9.89 -16.45
N GLU A 301 -17.69 -10.23 -15.23
CA GLU A 301 -18.56 -9.37 -14.41
C GLU A 301 -17.89 -8.04 -14.07
N GLY A 302 -16.61 -8.09 -13.68
CA GLY A 302 -15.81 -6.90 -13.41
C GLY A 302 -15.69 -6.01 -14.66
N PHE A 303 -15.36 -6.60 -15.80
CA PHE A 303 -15.28 -5.91 -17.07
C PHE A 303 -16.62 -5.27 -17.46
N GLN A 304 -17.72 -6.02 -17.40
CA GLN A 304 -19.05 -5.52 -17.75
C GLN A 304 -19.49 -4.37 -16.84
N ARG A 305 -19.18 -4.44 -15.55
CA ARG A 305 -19.50 -3.36 -14.60
C ARG A 305 -18.69 -2.10 -14.86
N LEU A 306 -17.45 -2.23 -15.33
CA LEU A 306 -16.53 -1.10 -15.52
C LEU A 306 -16.71 -0.40 -16.87
N LEU A 307 -16.93 -1.17 -17.94
CA LEU A 307 -16.92 -0.67 -19.32
C LEU A 307 -18.22 -0.94 -20.10
N GLY A 308 -19.19 -1.62 -19.50
CA GLY A 308 -20.36 -2.10 -20.21
C GLY A 308 -20.06 -3.36 -21.05
N PRO A 309 -20.93 -3.73 -22.00
CA PRO A 309 -20.78 -4.97 -22.75
C PRO A 309 -19.45 -5.01 -23.53
N VAL A 310 -18.55 -5.92 -23.13
CA VAL A 310 -17.26 -6.24 -23.81
C VAL A 310 -17.40 -6.28 -25.33
N ALA A 311 -18.49 -6.86 -25.80
CA ALA A 311 -18.80 -7.01 -27.21
C ALA A 311 -18.84 -5.68 -27.96
N GLU A 312 -19.25 -4.57 -27.35
CA GLU A 312 -19.37 -3.28 -28.03
C GLU A 312 -18.00 -2.64 -28.30
N ILE A 313 -17.08 -2.73 -27.34
CA ILE A 313 -15.69 -2.27 -27.47
C ILE A 313 -14.94 -3.15 -28.47
N MET A 314 -15.04 -4.48 -28.33
CA MET A 314 -14.42 -5.43 -29.27
C MET A 314 -14.95 -5.27 -30.70
N ARG A 315 -16.25 -5.00 -30.86
CA ARG A 315 -16.89 -4.87 -32.18
C ARG A 315 -16.59 -3.53 -32.86
N ARG A 316 -16.18 -2.52 -32.09
CA ARG A 316 -15.70 -1.21 -32.56
C ARG A 316 -14.27 -1.31 -33.11
N ASN A 317 -13.42 -2.14 -32.48
CA ASN A 317 -11.99 -2.25 -32.80
C ASN A 317 -11.58 -3.57 -33.47
N ASP A 318 -12.52 -4.43 -33.91
CA ASP A 318 -12.22 -5.71 -34.56
C ASP A 318 -11.32 -5.54 -35.81
N PRO A 319 -10.06 -5.99 -35.77
CA PRO A 319 -9.11 -5.82 -36.88
C PRO A 319 -9.59 -6.53 -38.17
N ARG A 320 -10.40 -7.58 -38.05
CA ARG A 320 -10.97 -8.31 -39.21
C ARG A 320 -11.93 -7.45 -40.03
N LYS A 321 -12.56 -6.43 -39.43
CA LYS A 321 -13.37 -5.44 -40.17
C LYS A 321 -12.51 -4.48 -40.98
N ARG A 322 -11.31 -4.13 -40.50
CA ARG A 322 -10.38 -3.27 -41.25
C ARG A 322 -9.84 -3.97 -42.49
N GLU A 323 -9.42 -5.23 -42.37
CA GLU A 323 -8.98 -6.05 -43.51
C GLU A 323 -10.09 -6.26 -44.54
N LYS A 324 -11.30 -6.67 -44.12
CA LYS A 324 -12.45 -6.83 -45.05
C LYS A 324 -12.82 -5.52 -45.77
N LYS A 325 -12.60 -4.36 -45.14
CA LYS A 325 -12.88 -3.05 -45.72
C LYS A 325 -11.78 -2.58 -46.68
N MET A 326 -10.53 -3.00 -46.48
CA MET A 326 -9.42 -2.80 -47.42
C MET A 326 -9.57 -3.68 -48.66
N MET A 327 -9.82 -4.99 -48.49
CA MET A 327 -10.03 -5.92 -49.60
C MET A 327 -11.22 -5.53 -50.49
N ARG A 328 -12.31 -5.03 -49.90
CA ARG A 328 -13.47 -4.48 -50.66
C ARG A 328 -13.17 -3.18 -51.41
N LYS A 329 -12.16 -2.41 -50.99
CA LYS A 329 -11.73 -1.19 -51.70
C LYS A 329 -10.81 -1.51 -52.87
N GLU A 330 -9.99 -2.55 -52.78
CA GLU A 330 -9.16 -3.03 -53.90
C GLU A 330 -10.01 -3.68 -54.99
N GLN A 331 -11.01 -4.51 -54.64
CA GLN A 331 -11.94 -5.11 -55.61
C GLN A 331 -12.86 -4.12 -56.32
N LYS A 332 -12.97 -2.87 -55.85
CA LYS A 332 -13.73 -1.79 -56.52
C LYS A 332 -12.86 -0.89 -57.40
N LYS A 333 -11.55 -1.13 -57.44
CA LYS A 333 -10.58 -0.35 -58.23
C LYS A 333 -10.05 -1.10 -59.45
N THR A 334 -10.53 -2.33 -59.66
CA THR A 334 -10.33 -3.18 -60.85
C THR A 334 -11.66 -3.32 -61.58
#